data_AF-A0A7S3JLW8-F1
#
_entry.id   AF-A0A7S3JLW8-F1
#
_cell.length_a   1.000
_cell.length_b   1.000
_cell.length_c   1.000
_cell.angle_alpha   90.00
_cell.angle_beta   90.00
_cell.angle_gamma   90.00
#
_symmetry.space_group_name_H-M   'P 1'
#
loop_
_entity.id
_entity.type
_entity.pdbx_description
1 polymer ?
#
loop_
_entity_poly.entity_id
_entity_poly.type
_entity_poly.pdbx_seq_one_letter_code
_entity_poly.pdbx_strand_id
1 'polypeptide(L)'
;MTDDQARLVLEKFDRNKDGQVDFDEFLRYLRGDINKFREALIQKAYNKLDVNSDGQVTLEDIAKLYDASFHPEVISKQKTPEQVYMEFMSQWDTQVADGIISFDEFMEYFKDVS
;
A
#
# COMPACT_ATOMS: atom_id res chain seq x y z
N MET A 1 -28.75 11.05 18.50
CA MET A 1 -28.20 10.40 17.30
C MET A 1 -29.28 9.46 16.81
N THR A 2 -29.89 9.74 15.65
CA THR A 2 -30.98 8.93 15.07
C THR A 2 -30.37 7.75 14.30
N ASP A 3 -31.02 6.59 14.32
CA ASP A 3 -30.55 5.34 13.71
C ASP A 3 -30.11 5.49 12.24
N ASP A 4 -30.69 6.43 11.50
CA ASP A 4 -30.30 6.75 10.12
C ASP A 4 -28.89 7.35 10.01
N GLN A 5 -28.46 8.14 11.00
CA GLN A 5 -27.09 8.67 11.05
C GLN A 5 -26.10 7.57 11.41
N ALA A 6 -26.47 6.63 12.29
CA ALA A 6 -25.65 5.49 12.64
C ALA A 6 -25.47 4.54 11.44
N ARG A 7 -26.51 4.35 10.63
CA ARG A 7 -26.46 3.53 9.42
C ARG A 7 -25.60 4.15 8.30
N LEU A 8 -25.69 5.46 8.10
CA LEU A 8 -24.80 6.22 7.20
C LEU A 8 -23.33 6.18 7.64
N VAL A 9 -23.10 6.21 8.95
CA VAL A 9 -21.79 6.06 9.57
C VAL A 9 -21.24 4.66 9.33
N LEU A 10 -22.05 3.62 9.58
CA LEU A 10 -21.71 2.23 9.30
C LEU A 10 -21.38 2.00 7.82
N GLU A 11 -22.24 2.41 6.88
CA GLU A 11 -21.98 2.26 5.43
C GLU A 11 -20.68 2.95 4.96
N LYS A 12 -20.22 3.96 5.71
CA LYS A 12 -19.01 4.71 5.37
C LYS A 12 -17.76 4.13 6.03
N PHE A 13 -17.89 3.35 7.10
CA PHE A 13 -16.78 2.81 7.89
C PHE A 13 -16.57 1.31 7.72
N ASP A 14 -17.66 0.56 7.53
CA ASP A 14 -17.69 -0.88 7.31
C ASP A 14 -17.23 -1.20 5.87
N ARG A 15 -15.91 -1.33 5.71
CA ARG A 15 -15.27 -1.56 4.41
C ARG A 15 -15.39 -3.02 4.00
N ASN A 16 -15.32 -3.91 4.98
CA ASN A 16 -15.46 -5.35 4.77
C ASN A 16 -16.94 -5.79 4.57
N LYS A 17 -17.89 -4.86 4.80
CA LYS A 17 -19.35 -5.04 4.67
C LYS A 17 -19.89 -6.15 5.58
N ASP A 18 -19.28 -6.35 6.73
CA ASP A 18 -19.70 -7.35 7.71
C ASP A 18 -20.84 -6.87 8.64
N GLY A 19 -21.25 -5.61 8.46
CA GLY A 19 -22.31 -4.95 9.21
C GLY A 19 -21.83 -4.35 10.54
N GLN A 20 -20.52 -4.37 10.82
CA GLN A 20 -19.89 -3.83 12.01
C GLN A 20 -18.71 -2.92 11.60
N VAL A 21 -18.24 -2.10 12.54
CA VAL A 21 -17.01 -1.32 12.35
C VAL A 21 -16.02 -1.86 13.36
N ASP A 22 -14.97 -2.50 12.88
CA ASP A 22 -13.91 -2.96 13.77
C ASP A 22 -13.02 -1.80 14.25
N PHE A 23 -12.14 -2.09 15.21
CA PHE A 23 -11.28 -1.08 15.81
C PHE A 23 -10.33 -0.42 14.80
N ASP A 24 -9.87 -1.16 13.79
CA ASP A 24 -8.96 -0.65 12.77
C ASP A 24 -9.71 0.23 11.75
N GLU A 25 -10.92 -0.16 11.35
CA GLU A 25 -11.82 0.66 10.52
C GLU A 25 -12.17 1.98 11.20
N PHE A 26 -12.44 1.94 12.52
CA PHE A 26 -12.70 3.13 13.32
C PHE A 26 -11.48 4.05 13.44
N LEU A 27 -10.28 3.48 13.65
CA LEU A 27 -9.04 4.25 13.73
C LEU A 27 -8.67 4.91 12.40
N ARG A 28 -8.82 4.20 11.27
CA ARG A 28 -8.60 4.78 9.92
C ARG A 28 -9.49 5.98 9.68
N TYR A 29 -10.76 5.90 10.06
CA TYR A 29 -11.66 7.06 9.94
C TYR A 29 -11.21 8.23 10.82
N LEU A 30 -10.82 7.98 12.07
CA LEU A 30 -10.32 9.01 12.98
C LEU A 30 -9.02 9.67 12.50
N ARG A 31 -8.17 8.95 11.76
CA ARG A 31 -6.96 9.54 11.15
C ARG A 31 -7.29 10.56 10.06
N GLY A 32 -8.45 10.46 9.43
CA GLY A 32 -8.92 11.39 8.40
C GLY A 32 -8.15 11.30 7.09
N ASP A 33 -8.51 12.16 6.14
CA ASP A 33 -7.86 12.21 4.84
C ASP A 33 -6.39 12.66 4.95
N ILE A 34 -5.54 12.08 4.10
CA ILE A 34 -4.18 12.55 3.90
C ILE A 34 -4.23 14.03 3.48
N ASN A 35 -3.58 14.89 4.27
CA ASN A 35 -3.45 16.29 3.88
C ASN A 35 -2.59 16.43 2.61
N LYS A 36 -2.82 17.49 1.83
CA LYS A 36 -2.12 17.74 0.55
C LYS A 36 -0.58 17.71 0.66
N PHE A 37 -0.03 18.00 1.83
CA PHE A 37 1.41 17.93 2.07
C PHE A 37 1.91 16.48 2.08
N ARG A 38 1.22 15.59 2.79
CA ARG A 38 1.53 14.16 2.79
C ARG A 38 1.28 13.51 1.43
N GLU A 39 0.21 13.89 0.74
CA GLU A 39 -0.07 13.45 -0.62
C GLU A 39 1.10 13.80 -1.56
N ALA A 40 1.60 15.03 -1.50
CA ALA A 40 2.76 15.45 -2.27
C ALA A 40 4.06 14.71 -1.91
N LEU A 41 4.22 14.28 -0.65
CA LEU A 41 5.35 13.45 -0.23
C LEU A 41 5.25 12.02 -0.77
N ILE A 42 4.06 11.43 -0.72
CA ILE A 42 3.79 10.09 -1.25
C ILE A 42 3.99 10.09 -2.77
N GLN A 43 3.48 11.11 -3.47
CA GLN A 43 3.73 11.28 -4.91
C GLN A 43 5.23 11.37 -5.22
N LYS A 44 6.00 12.12 -4.44
CA LYS A 44 7.46 12.22 -4.63
C LYS A 44 8.17 10.89 -4.37
N ALA A 45 7.71 10.11 -3.39
CA ALA A 45 8.26 8.79 -3.10
C ALA A 45 7.93 7.81 -4.23
N TYR A 46 6.69 7.81 -4.73
CA TYR A 46 6.25 7.01 -5.85
C TYR A 46 7.05 7.32 -7.13
N ASN A 47 7.18 8.60 -7.48
CA ASN A 47 7.98 9.02 -8.65
C ASN A 47 9.47 8.68 -8.52
N LYS A 48 9.97 8.46 -7.31
CA LYS A 48 11.36 8.02 -7.08
C LYS A 48 11.50 6.50 -7.27
N LEU A 49 10.43 5.74 -7.02
CA LEU A 49 10.36 4.31 -7.24
C LEU A 49 10.16 3.97 -8.72
N ASP A 50 9.39 4.79 -9.45
CA ASP A 50 9.17 4.68 -10.89
C ASP A 50 10.41 5.18 -11.68
N VAL A 51 11.41 4.30 -11.81
CA VAL A 51 12.69 4.61 -12.46
C VAL A 51 12.54 4.80 -13.97
N ASN A 52 11.65 4.03 -14.60
CA ASN A 52 11.41 4.10 -16.04
C ASN A 52 10.44 5.24 -16.44
N SER A 53 9.79 5.88 -15.46
CA SER A 53 8.84 6.99 -15.60
C SER A 53 7.63 6.64 -16.47
N ASP A 54 7.17 5.39 -16.43
CA ASP A 54 5.99 4.92 -17.16
C ASP A 54 4.68 5.07 -16.36
N GLY A 55 4.78 5.57 -15.12
CA GLY A 55 3.66 5.79 -14.21
C GLY A 55 3.31 4.56 -13.36
N GLN A 56 4.04 3.47 -13.51
CA GLN A 56 3.83 2.20 -12.81
C GLN A 56 5.12 1.78 -12.10
N VAL A 57 5.02 1.26 -10.88
CA VAL A 57 6.20 0.70 -10.20
C VAL A 57 6.20 -0.80 -10.41
N THR A 58 7.17 -1.29 -11.19
CA THR A 58 7.29 -2.72 -11.51
C THR A 58 8.43 -3.38 -10.76
N LEU A 59 8.48 -4.71 -10.83
CA LEU A 59 9.57 -5.54 -10.30
C LEU A 59 10.94 -5.11 -10.85
N GLU A 60 10.99 -4.67 -12.11
CA GLU A 60 12.22 -4.17 -12.74
C GLU A 60 12.70 -2.86 -12.11
N ASP A 61 11.78 -1.99 -11.69
CA ASP A 61 12.13 -0.72 -11.05
C ASP A 61 12.63 -0.95 -9.62
N ILE A 62 11.99 -1.86 -8.89
CA ILE A 62 12.45 -2.30 -7.57
C ILE A 62 13.84 -2.94 -7.66
N ALA A 63 14.08 -3.81 -8.65
CA ALA A 63 15.38 -4.45 -8.84
C ALA A 63 16.50 -3.46 -9.20
N LYS A 64 16.18 -2.32 -9.84
CA LYS A 64 17.16 -1.25 -10.12
C LYS A 64 17.51 -0.42 -8.88
N LEU A 65 16.57 -0.29 -7.93
CA LEU A 65 16.73 0.53 -6.74
C LEU A 65 17.26 -0.25 -5.53
N TYR A 66 16.96 -1.54 -5.47
CA TYR A 66 17.27 -2.40 -4.34
C TYR A 66 18.05 -3.64 -4.80
N ASP A 67 19.28 -3.77 -4.32
CA ASP A 67 20.08 -4.98 -4.54
C ASP A 67 19.77 -6.02 -3.46
N ALA A 68 18.94 -7.01 -3.80
CA ALA A 68 18.56 -8.09 -2.89
C ALA A 68 19.66 -9.15 -2.71
N SER A 69 20.81 -9.05 -3.39
CA SER A 69 21.92 -10.01 -3.23
C SER A 69 22.51 -10.04 -1.82
N PHE A 70 22.36 -8.93 -1.07
CA PHE A 70 22.77 -8.83 0.32
C PHE A 70 21.67 -9.24 1.32
N HIS A 71 20.49 -9.66 0.86
CA HIS A 71 19.42 -10.10 1.74
C HIS A 71 19.84 -11.40 2.47
N PRO A 72 19.66 -11.53 3.79
CA PRO A 72 20.12 -12.70 4.55
C PRO A 72 19.62 -14.05 4.00
N GLU A 73 18.39 -14.07 3.48
CA GLU A 73 17.77 -15.27 2.89
C GLU A 73 18.34 -15.60 1.50
N VAL A 74 18.84 -14.59 0.77
CA VAL A 74 19.55 -14.79 -0.51
C VAL A 74 20.97 -15.28 -0.27
N ILE A 75 21.67 -14.68 0.70
CA ILE A 75 23.02 -15.10 1.11
C ILE A 75 23.01 -16.56 1.61
N SER A 76 21.97 -16.94 2.37
CA SER A 76 21.80 -18.31 2.87
C SER A 76 21.21 -19.29 1.85
N LYS A 77 21.00 -18.84 0.60
CA LYS A 77 20.43 -19.63 -0.52
C LYS A 77 19.04 -20.21 -0.24
N GLN A 78 18.29 -19.59 0.67
CA GLN A 78 16.91 -19.98 0.97
C GLN A 78 15.93 -19.37 -0.03
N LYS A 79 16.22 -18.16 -0.51
CA LYS A 79 15.42 -17.45 -1.51
C LYS A 79 16.28 -16.94 -2.66
N THR A 80 15.66 -16.76 -3.82
CA THR A 80 16.27 -16.00 -4.92
C THR A 80 16.01 -14.50 -4.75
N PRO A 81 16.82 -13.61 -5.33
CA PRO A 81 16.55 -12.17 -5.34
C PRO A 81 15.13 -11.85 -5.84
N GLU A 82 14.66 -12.56 -6.87
CA GLU A 82 13.31 -12.40 -7.43
C GLU A 82 12.21 -12.72 -6.42
N GLN A 83 12.41 -13.73 -5.57
CA GLN A 83 11.47 -14.07 -4.50
C GLN A 83 11.42 -12.98 -3.43
N VAL A 84 12.55 -12.38 -3.08
CA VAL A 84 12.59 -11.23 -2.16
C VAL A 84 11.88 -10.02 -2.77
N TYR A 85 12.08 -9.75 -4.06
CA TYR A 85 11.39 -8.68 -4.76
C TYR A 85 9.87 -8.91 -4.83
N MET A 86 9.42 -10.12 -5.13
CA MET A 86 8.00 -10.47 -5.13
C MET A 86 7.37 -10.32 -3.75
N GLU A 87 8.04 -10.77 -2.69
CA GLU A 87 7.57 -10.57 -1.32
C GLU A 87 7.47 -9.08 -0.97
N PHE A 88 8.46 -8.28 -1.35
CA PHE A 88 8.41 -6.85 -1.13
C PHE A 88 7.28 -6.17 -1.89
N MET A 89 7.07 -6.53 -3.16
CA MET A 89 5.94 -6.00 -3.95
C MET A 89 4.60 -6.42 -3.38
N SER A 90 4.46 -7.65 -2.88
CA SER A 90 3.21 -8.15 -2.29
C SER A 90 2.73 -7.35 -1.07
N GLN A 91 3.58 -6.52 -0.47
CA GLN A 91 3.19 -5.62 0.61
C GLN A 91 2.39 -4.41 0.09
N TRP A 92 2.60 -4.01 -1.16
CA TRP A 92 2.00 -2.81 -1.76
C TRP A 92 0.96 -3.17 -2.83
N ASP A 93 1.23 -4.21 -3.61
CA ASP A 93 0.33 -4.82 -4.60
C ASP A 93 -0.81 -5.57 -3.89
N THR A 94 -1.80 -4.82 -3.40
CA THR A 94 -2.82 -5.32 -2.46
C THR A 94 -4.23 -5.33 -3.04
N GLN A 95 -4.55 -4.47 -4.02
CA GLN A 95 -5.89 -4.41 -4.60
C GLN A 95 -5.99 -5.33 -5.81
N VAL A 96 -5.01 -5.23 -6.71
CA VAL A 96 -4.96 -6.00 -7.96
C VAL A 96 -3.58 -6.62 -8.07
N ALA A 97 -3.44 -7.85 -7.57
CA ALA A 97 -2.21 -8.66 -7.63
C ALA A 97 -1.79 -9.00 -9.08
N ASP A 98 -1.34 -8.01 -9.82
CA ASP A 98 -0.89 -8.08 -11.21
C ASP A 98 0.63 -7.90 -11.33
N GLY A 99 1.33 -7.71 -10.21
CA GLY A 99 2.77 -7.48 -10.17
C GLY A 99 3.18 -6.06 -10.52
N ILE A 100 2.22 -5.13 -10.53
CA ILE A 100 2.41 -3.71 -10.76
C ILE A 100 1.86 -2.95 -9.56
N ILE A 101 2.66 -2.07 -8.99
CA ILE A 101 2.21 -1.21 -7.90
C ILE A 101 1.73 0.10 -8.53
N SER A 102 0.41 0.27 -8.57
CA SER A 102 -0.21 1.52 -9.00
C SER A 102 -0.08 2.61 -7.94
N PHE A 103 -0.22 3.86 -8.36
CA PHE A 103 -0.20 4.99 -7.42
C PHE A 103 -1.33 4.91 -6.38
N ASP A 104 -2.50 4.40 -6.78
CA ASP A 104 -3.65 4.24 -5.88
C ASP A 104 -3.38 3.18 -4.81
N GLU A 105 -2.77 2.05 -5.17
CA GLU A 105 -2.36 1.01 -4.22
C GLU A 105 -1.27 1.50 -3.27
N PHE A 106 -0.27 2.19 -3.82
CA PHE A 106 0.77 2.81 -3.00
C PHE A 106 0.20 3.84 -2.04
N MET A 107 -0.76 4.65 -2.49
CA MET A 107 -1.41 5.65 -1.64
C MET A 107 -2.25 5.00 -0.53
N GLU A 108 -3.06 3.97 -0.85
CA GLU A 108 -3.85 3.24 0.14
C GLU A 108 -2.97 2.59 1.20
N TYR A 109 -1.85 1.96 0.81
CA TYR A 109 -0.88 1.42 1.78
C TYR A 109 -0.37 2.50 2.76
N PHE A 110 0.00 3.68 2.24
CA PHE A 110 0.50 4.77 3.10
C PHE A 110 -0.60 5.49 3.91
N LYS A 111 -1.87 5.42 3.50
CA LYS A 111 -3.02 5.83 4.33
C LYS A 111 -3.18 4.90 5.53
N ASP A 112 -2.96 3.60 5.32
CA ASP A 112 -3.20 2.58 6.34
C ASP A 112 -2.09 2.47 7.38
N VAL A 113 -0.83 2.67 6.95
CA VAL A 113 0.36 2.54 7.82
C VAL A 113 0.54 3.74 8.77
N SER A 114 0.01 4.92 8.46
CA SER A 114 0.14 6.12 9.32
C SER A 114 -1.14 6.43 10.04
#